data_AF-A0A098MB23-F1
#
_entry.id   AF-A0A098MB23-F1
#
_cell.length_a   1.000
_cell.length_b   1.000
_cell.length_c   1.000
_cell.angle_alpha   90.00
_cell.angle_beta   90.00
_cell.angle_gamma   90.00
#
_symmetry.space_group_name_H-M   'P 1'
#
loop_
_entity.id
_entity.type
_entity.pdbx_description
1 polymer ?
#
loop_
_entity_poly.entity_id
_entity_poly.type
_entity_poly.pdbx_seq_one_letter_code
_entity_poly.pdbx_strand_id
1 'polypeptide(L)'
;MTFKQLINPRNFMIILCIFVLVLLGEKALLISDKINAVQEADRLYAAGDLIAAEEQYQEAAANSSIQYMDEEISARLKKLTPITLIRNGLEELDLSSQAQAATKDFAGLMKSYESLIRLKANYMKPGSPYETYYRQLSANSGISDRIASYFQQFKKQFYEELTQSKAILESTDDSFKWNLLLIPDPYFGGSKLKQQQLASRFEAYDKGKLSALAAAGQLESLLNNAQTQMNSYKLHQYEAPWVLEQTEKSGQQILSKDVEGNNITAFTEHALLYRKFADAADLSSSKVIHFVDNSLSKLLKSAGRMVRAGQFTEAIQLYGQLDPLQDTSAEITAALLSWNIAEPVRLLPGGEEAERYSHVISGKKRYDAQVYVAGTDSTGRLYYAAMKNDNSVVSITGDIIPGYESLRSLTFNEALSSSSGLPVVLAEANGEGGRSDFYAYEMRPDGLSILFTLRGDSYELQPDGSIILNNADIGDGVEGQKALYRIVDGVYQFAEIVQEYPLISAVDLELHPYENVSLSVEIYLDINGNTFTYADGRYISLLGDINVTGNTMVTGQFQNGYETVMTDVGEQNVPVFIVNSLGSLSLQEP
;
A
#
# COMPACT_ATOMS: atom_id res chain seq x y z
N MET A 1 21.15 90.84 -34.06
CA MET A 1 22.34 91.62 -34.49
C MET A 1 23.33 90.66 -35.13
N THR A 2 23.86 91.06 -36.28
CA THR A 2 24.55 90.22 -37.26
C THR A 2 25.95 89.80 -36.79
N PHE A 3 26.24 88.50 -36.86
CA PHE A 3 27.49 87.81 -36.48
C PHE A 3 28.77 88.39 -37.13
N LYS A 4 28.64 89.23 -38.17
CA LYS A 4 29.74 89.90 -38.87
C LYS A 4 30.20 91.24 -38.26
N GLN A 5 29.46 91.83 -37.31
CA GLN A 5 29.93 92.99 -36.52
C GLN A 5 30.58 92.57 -35.19
N LEU A 6 30.50 91.28 -34.82
CA LEU A 6 31.21 90.70 -33.68
C LEU A 6 32.70 90.40 -33.97
N ILE A 7 33.14 90.44 -35.22
CA ILE A 7 34.54 90.17 -35.65
C ILE A 7 35.17 91.43 -36.25
N ASN A 8 34.95 92.59 -35.60
CA ASN A 8 35.85 93.74 -35.75
C ASN A 8 36.91 93.59 -34.64
N PRO A 9 38.22 93.56 -34.94
CA PRO A 9 39.27 93.31 -33.93
C PRO A 9 39.16 94.23 -32.70
N ARG A 10 38.61 95.44 -32.87
CA ARG A 10 38.36 96.37 -31.77
C ARG A 10 37.24 95.92 -30.82
N ASN A 11 36.11 95.41 -31.34
CA ASN A 11 34.99 94.94 -30.50
C ASN A 11 35.30 93.58 -29.86
N PHE A 12 36.03 92.71 -30.58
CA PHE A 12 36.54 91.46 -30.02
C PHE A 12 37.55 91.73 -28.89
N MET A 13 38.46 92.70 -29.05
CA MET A 13 39.36 93.12 -27.97
C MET A 13 38.62 93.71 -26.76
N ILE A 14 37.55 94.47 -26.95
CA ILE A 14 36.76 95.01 -25.83
C ILE A 14 36.07 93.88 -25.06
N ILE A 15 35.45 92.91 -25.74
CA ILE A 15 34.83 91.75 -25.09
C ILE A 15 35.88 90.90 -24.37
N LEU A 16 37.06 90.69 -24.98
CA LEU A 16 38.17 89.97 -24.38
C LEU A 16 38.74 90.71 -23.16
N CYS A 17 38.80 92.04 -23.20
CA CYS A 17 39.16 92.87 -22.03
C CYS A 17 38.13 92.74 -20.90
N ILE A 18 36.83 92.72 -21.20
CA ILE A 18 35.79 92.50 -20.19
C ILE A 18 35.93 91.11 -19.57
N PHE A 19 36.15 90.07 -20.38
CA PHE A 19 36.42 88.72 -19.89
C PHE A 19 37.68 88.65 -19.01
N VAL A 20 38.77 89.29 -19.42
CA VAL A 20 40.01 89.37 -18.63
C VAL A 20 39.76 90.10 -17.30
N LEU A 21 38.98 91.19 -17.29
CA LEU A 21 38.64 91.90 -16.05
C LEU A 21 37.77 91.06 -15.11
N VAL A 22 36.82 90.29 -15.65
CA VAL A 22 36.00 89.36 -14.85
C VAL A 22 36.87 88.24 -14.27
N LEU A 23 37.74 87.62 -15.08
CA LEU A 23 38.69 86.60 -14.62
C LEU A 23 39.69 87.13 -13.60
N LEU A 24 40.13 88.39 -13.73
CA LEU A 24 40.99 89.06 -12.75
C LEU A 24 40.25 89.35 -11.46
N GLY A 25 38.97 89.77 -11.53
CA GLY A 25 38.12 89.98 -10.37
C GLY A 25 37.85 88.68 -9.61
N GLU A 26 37.49 87.61 -10.33
CA GLU A 26 37.31 86.27 -9.78
C GLU A 26 38.59 85.75 -9.13
N LYS A 27 39.74 85.93 -9.80
CA LYS A 27 41.04 85.54 -9.24
C LYS A 27 41.40 86.36 -8.00
N ALA A 28 41.08 87.65 -7.95
CA ALA A 28 41.34 88.48 -6.77
C ALA A 28 40.51 88.03 -5.55
N LEU A 29 39.26 87.61 -5.76
CA LEU A 29 38.43 87.03 -4.70
C LEU A 29 39.03 85.70 -4.20
N LEU A 30 39.38 84.79 -5.12
CA LEU A 30 40.02 83.52 -4.76
C LEU A 30 41.34 83.72 -4.00
N ILE A 31 42.15 84.72 -4.36
CA ILE A 31 43.37 85.07 -3.62
C ILE A 31 43.04 85.54 -2.21
N SER A 32 42.06 86.43 -2.06
CA SER A 32 41.61 86.93 -0.75
C SER A 32 41.10 85.79 0.13
N ASP A 33 40.30 84.89 -0.43
CA ASP A 33 39.74 83.74 0.30
C ASP A 33 40.84 82.80 0.78
N LYS A 34 41.85 82.51 -0.06
CA LYS A 34 43.00 81.67 0.35
C LYS A 34 43.81 82.31 1.47
N ILE A 35 44.09 83.62 1.40
CA ILE A 35 44.86 84.31 2.44
C ILE A 35 44.09 84.31 3.77
N ASN A 36 42.79 84.59 3.74
CA ASN A 36 41.94 84.57 4.93
C ASN A 36 41.84 83.17 5.54
N ALA A 37 41.67 82.13 4.70
CA ALA A 37 41.62 80.74 5.15
C ALA A 37 42.92 80.30 5.84
N VAL A 38 44.09 80.68 5.30
CA VAL A 38 45.39 80.35 5.95
C VAL A 38 45.55 81.08 7.28
N GLN A 39 45.22 82.37 7.35
CA GLN A 39 45.33 83.16 8.59
C GLN A 39 44.40 82.63 9.68
N GLU A 40 43.18 82.25 9.30
CA GLU A 40 42.20 81.68 10.21
C GLU A 40 42.58 80.26 10.64
N ALA A 41 43.13 79.44 9.74
CA ALA A 41 43.65 78.12 10.06
C ALA A 41 44.80 78.20 11.08
N ASP A 42 45.74 79.12 10.91
CA ASP A 42 46.86 79.32 11.85
C ASP A 42 46.36 79.77 13.24
N ARG A 43 45.37 80.67 13.28
CA ARG A 43 44.72 81.12 14.53
C ARG A 43 44.06 79.96 15.27
N LEU A 44 43.30 79.13 14.55
CA LEU A 44 42.60 77.97 15.10
C LEU A 44 43.58 76.87 15.54
N TYR A 45 44.66 76.66 14.78
CA TYR A 45 45.72 75.72 15.13
C TYR A 45 46.43 76.13 16.42
N ALA A 46 46.71 77.42 16.60
CA ALA A 46 47.30 77.97 17.83
C ALA A 46 46.34 77.90 19.03
N ALA A 47 45.03 77.99 18.78
CA ALA A 47 43.98 77.86 19.80
C ALA A 47 43.72 76.40 20.22
N GLY A 48 44.31 75.41 19.55
CA GLY A 48 44.11 73.98 19.81
C GLY A 48 42.82 73.40 19.20
N ASP A 49 42.08 74.19 18.42
CA ASP A 49 40.93 73.72 17.65
C ASP A 49 41.41 73.11 16.33
N LEU A 50 41.95 71.90 16.43
CA LEU A 50 42.58 71.22 15.31
C LEU A 50 41.57 70.76 14.24
N ILE A 51 40.28 70.65 14.56
CA ILE A 51 39.23 70.29 13.59
C ILE A 51 38.94 71.48 12.68
N ALA A 52 38.67 72.65 13.27
CA ALA A 52 38.40 73.87 12.51
C ALA A 52 39.65 74.34 11.74
N ALA A 53 40.84 74.18 12.33
CA ALA A 53 42.10 74.45 11.64
C ALA A 53 42.30 73.55 10.41
N GLU A 54 42.01 72.26 10.51
CA GLU A 54 42.14 71.31 9.40
C GLU A 54 41.19 71.67 8.24
N GLU A 55 39.96 72.06 8.53
CA GLU A 55 38.98 72.48 7.52
C GLU A 55 39.47 73.72 6.74
N GLN A 56 39.97 74.73 7.45
CA GLN A 56 40.50 75.95 6.83
C GLN A 56 41.79 75.70 6.04
N TYR A 57 42.67 74.80 6.51
CA TYR A 57 43.84 74.40 5.72
C TYR A 57 43.45 73.58 4.47
N GLN A 58 42.41 72.74 4.52
CA GLN A 58 41.90 72.03 3.33
C GLN A 58 41.27 72.99 2.32
N GLU A 59 40.49 73.96 2.78
CA GLU A 59 39.90 75.02 1.95
C GLU A 59 40.99 75.84 1.25
N ALA A 60 42.03 76.22 1.99
CA ALA A 60 43.20 76.91 1.44
C ALA A 60 43.98 76.04 0.44
N ALA A 61 44.10 74.72 0.68
CA ALA A 61 44.78 73.79 -0.22
C ALA A 61 44.00 73.52 -1.51
N ALA A 62 42.66 73.46 -1.45
CA ALA A 62 41.79 73.26 -2.61
C ALA A 62 41.85 74.45 -3.59
N ASN A 63 42.20 75.64 -3.11
CA ASN A 63 42.35 76.83 -3.91
C ASN A 63 43.73 76.86 -4.62
N SER A 64 43.73 76.44 -5.88
CA SER A 64 44.91 76.40 -6.77
C SER A 64 45.17 77.71 -7.53
N SER A 65 44.40 78.77 -7.28
CA SER A 65 44.48 80.03 -8.06
C SER A 65 45.79 80.82 -7.84
N ILE A 66 46.50 80.56 -6.74
CA ILE A 66 47.78 81.17 -6.36
C ILE A 66 48.62 80.19 -5.53
N GLN A 67 49.95 80.26 -5.69
CA GLN A 67 50.90 79.60 -4.80
C GLN A 67 51.18 80.50 -3.59
N TYR A 68 50.45 80.28 -2.50
CA TYR A 68 50.55 81.09 -1.28
C TYR A 68 50.66 80.17 -0.07
N MET A 69 51.85 80.15 0.55
CA MET A 69 52.18 79.31 1.71
C MET A 69 51.91 77.81 1.51
N ASP A 70 51.89 77.33 0.27
CA ASP A 70 51.53 75.94 -0.09
C ASP A 70 52.39 74.88 0.62
N GLU A 71 53.69 75.14 0.82
CA GLU A 71 54.58 74.25 1.57
C GLU A 71 54.22 74.18 3.07
N GLU A 72 53.84 75.30 3.67
CA GLU A 72 53.41 75.37 5.07
C GLU A 72 52.04 74.73 5.24
N ILE A 73 51.08 75.03 4.36
CA ILE A 73 49.76 74.37 4.33
C ILE A 73 49.95 72.85 4.25
N SER A 74 50.79 72.37 3.33
CA SER A 74 51.09 70.94 3.18
C SER A 74 51.74 70.34 4.43
N ALA A 75 52.68 71.06 5.06
CA ALA A 75 53.32 70.61 6.30
C ALA A 75 52.35 70.57 7.50
N ARG A 76 51.40 71.52 7.58
CA ARG A 76 50.35 71.57 8.61
C ARG A 76 49.31 70.48 8.41
N LEU A 77 48.84 70.26 7.18
CA LEU A 77 47.96 69.14 6.83
C LEU A 77 48.62 67.78 7.09
N LYS A 78 49.93 67.65 6.89
CA LYS A 78 50.68 66.44 7.25
C LYS A 78 50.69 66.18 8.77
N LYS A 79 50.69 67.23 9.60
CA LYS A 79 50.57 67.09 11.06
C LYS A 79 49.13 66.80 11.49
N LEU A 80 48.14 67.31 10.75
CA LEU A 80 46.71 67.11 10.98
C LEU A 80 46.16 65.84 10.33
N THR A 81 47.01 65.05 9.66
CA THR A 81 46.63 63.81 8.95
C THR A 81 45.74 62.87 9.77
N PRO A 82 45.96 62.63 11.08
CA PRO A 82 45.05 61.80 11.87
C PRO A 82 43.61 62.34 11.94
N ILE A 83 43.41 63.66 11.96
CA ILE A 83 42.09 64.30 11.97
C ILE A 83 41.42 64.16 10.60
N THR A 84 42.17 64.41 9.52
CA THR A 84 41.71 64.19 8.15
C THR A 84 41.30 62.72 7.92
N LEU A 85 42.07 61.76 8.44
CA LEU A 85 41.73 60.32 8.35
C LEU A 85 40.46 59.97 9.12
N ILE A 86 40.23 60.57 10.30
CA ILE A 86 38.98 60.39 11.05
C ILE A 86 37.80 60.98 10.26
N ARG A 87 37.93 62.22 9.75
CA ARG A 87 36.88 62.92 8.99
C ARG A 87 36.51 62.11 7.74
N ASN A 88 37.47 61.80 6.89
CA ASN A 88 37.24 61.05 5.65
C ASN A 88 36.70 59.65 5.93
N GLY A 89 37.20 58.98 6.97
CA GLY A 89 36.68 57.67 7.38
C GLY A 89 35.23 57.72 7.82
N LEU A 90 34.81 58.75 8.56
CA LEU A 90 33.41 58.93 8.96
C LEU A 90 32.51 59.31 7.78
N GLU A 91 32.98 60.16 6.87
CA GLU A 91 32.25 60.56 5.65
C GLU A 91 32.06 59.38 4.69
N GLU A 92 33.10 58.58 4.45
CA GLU A 92 33.02 57.38 3.62
C GLU A 92 32.03 56.38 4.22
N LEU A 93 32.08 56.18 5.55
CA LEU A 93 31.13 55.31 6.25
C LEU A 93 29.69 55.82 6.18
N ASP A 94 29.49 57.13 6.19
CA ASP A 94 28.16 57.73 6.06
C ASP A 94 27.58 57.48 4.68
N LEU A 95 28.37 57.77 3.63
CA LEU A 95 27.97 57.53 2.25
C LEU A 95 27.73 56.03 1.99
N SER A 96 28.62 55.15 2.46
CA SER A 96 28.48 53.71 2.27
C SER A 96 27.27 53.15 3.02
N SER A 97 27.07 53.54 4.29
CA SER A 97 25.94 53.08 5.11
C SER A 97 24.61 53.55 4.54
N GLN A 98 24.54 54.80 4.04
CA GLN A 98 23.35 55.33 3.40
C GLN A 98 23.00 54.56 2.12
N ALA A 99 23.99 54.32 1.25
CA ALA A 99 23.78 53.56 0.02
C ALA A 99 23.31 52.12 0.32
N GLN A 100 23.96 51.45 1.27
CA GLN A 100 23.61 50.09 1.69
C GLN A 100 22.21 50.00 2.30
N ALA A 101 21.82 50.98 3.12
CA ALA A 101 20.47 51.06 3.66
C ALA A 101 19.44 51.27 2.54
N ALA A 102 19.74 52.13 1.56
CA ALA A 102 18.85 52.39 0.42
C ALA A 102 18.68 51.17 -0.50
N THR A 103 19.74 50.37 -0.70
CA THR A 103 19.70 49.13 -1.50
C THR A 103 19.28 47.89 -0.69
N LYS A 104 18.93 48.04 0.59
CA LYS A 104 18.63 46.94 1.52
C LYS A 104 19.75 45.90 1.66
N ASP A 105 21.00 46.31 1.47
CA ASP A 105 22.17 45.46 1.62
C ASP A 105 22.59 45.36 3.10
N PHE A 106 21.99 44.40 3.82
CA PHE A 106 22.29 44.17 5.22
C PHE A 106 23.74 43.73 5.47
N ALA A 107 24.31 42.90 4.59
CA ALA A 107 25.69 42.45 4.71
C ALA A 107 26.67 43.62 4.52
N GLY A 108 26.37 44.52 3.59
CA GLY A 108 27.06 45.79 3.43
C GLY A 108 27.00 46.64 4.71
N LEU A 109 25.80 46.83 5.27
CA LEU A 109 25.63 47.61 6.50
C LEU A 109 26.44 47.03 7.66
N MET A 110 26.49 45.70 7.80
CA MET A 110 27.32 45.03 8.83
C MET A 110 28.81 45.34 8.64
N LYS A 111 29.32 45.37 7.41
CA LYS A 111 30.71 45.78 7.12
C LYS A 111 30.98 47.24 7.49
N SER A 112 30.04 48.14 7.22
CA SER A 112 30.15 49.55 7.60
C SER A 112 30.12 49.71 9.13
N TYR A 113 29.28 48.96 9.83
CA TYR A 113 29.27 48.91 11.28
C TYR A 113 30.58 48.40 11.88
N GLU A 114 31.13 47.29 11.37
CA GLU A 114 32.42 46.78 11.81
C GLU A 114 33.55 47.81 11.60
N SER A 115 33.51 48.50 10.46
CA SER A 115 34.48 49.55 10.12
C SER A 115 34.36 50.75 11.07
N LEU A 116 33.14 51.16 11.44
CA LEU A 116 32.92 52.17 12.48
C LEU A 116 33.47 51.74 13.84
N ILE A 117 33.24 50.49 14.24
CA ILE A 117 33.77 49.95 15.50
C ILE A 117 35.30 49.91 15.49
N ARG A 118 35.93 49.53 14.36
CA ARG A 118 37.39 49.56 14.19
C ARG A 118 37.93 51.00 14.27
N LEU A 119 37.27 51.94 13.60
CA LEU A 119 37.65 53.36 13.63
C LEU A 119 37.58 53.90 15.07
N LYS A 120 36.49 53.60 15.79
CA LYS A 120 36.34 53.90 17.21
C LYS A 120 37.47 53.30 18.04
N ALA A 121 37.76 52.01 17.86
CA ALA A 121 38.81 51.31 18.62
C ALA A 121 40.23 51.86 18.35
N ASN A 122 40.47 52.38 17.14
CA ASN A 122 41.76 52.98 16.78
C ASN A 122 42.01 54.31 17.49
N TYR A 123 41.00 55.17 17.59
CA TYR A 123 41.15 56.54 18.06
C TYR A 123 40.64 56.81 19.50
N MET A 124 39.76 55.96 20.04
CA MET A 124 39.27 56.03 21.42
C MET A 124 40.08 55.19 22.43
N LYS A 125 41.41 55.09 22.25
CA LYS A 125 42.28 54.41 23.22
C LYS A 125 42.55 55.31 24.44
N PRO A 126 42.57 54.78 25.67
CA PRO A 126 42.90 55.56 26.86
C PRO A 126 44.25 56.28 26.71
N GLY A 127 44.26 57.61 26.85
CA GLY A 127 45.46 58.45 26.70
C GLY A 127 45.81 58.86 25.27
N SER A 128 44.95 58.56 24.29
CA SER A 128 45.11 59.03 22.90
C SER A 128 44.92 60.55 22.81
N PRO A 129 45.83 61.30 22.18
CA PRO A 129 45.66 62.74 21.96
C PRO A 129 44.51 63.06 20.99
N TYR A 130 43.96 62.04 20.31
CA TYR A 130 42.87 62.18 19.33
C TYR A 130 41.50 61.74 19.84
N GLU A 131 41.38 61.31 21.10
CA GLU A 131 40.11 60.83 21.66
C GLU A 131 39.01 61.89 21.63
N THR A 132 39.31 63.10 22.12
CA THR A 132 38.36 64.23 22.16
C THR A 132 37.93 64.64 20.75
N TYR A 133 38.88 64.71 19.81
CA TYR A 133 38.60 65.08 18.42
C TYR A 133 37.75 64.01 17.71
N TYR A 134 38.01 62.71 17.95
CA TYR A 134 37.15 61.64 17.44
C TYR A 134 35.72 61.75 17.97
N ARG A 135 35.54 62.01 19.28
CA ARG A 135 34.19 62.18 19.86
C ARG A 135 33.44 63.34 19.21
N GLN A 136 34.11 64.47 18.99
CA GLN A 136 33.51 65.65 18.36
C GLN A 136 33.16 65.40 16.89
N LEU A 137 34.07 64.84 16.09
CA LEU A 137 33.82 64.51 14.68
C LEU A 137 32.73 63.44 14.53
N SER A 138 32.74 62.40 15.35
CA SER A 138 31.72 61.35 15.33
C SER A 138 30.34 61.89 15.71
N ALA A 139 30.26 62.76 16.73
CA ALA A 139 29.01 63.44 17.10
C ALA A 139 28.51 64.37 15.98
N ASN A 140 29.39 65.19 15.40
CA ASN A 140 29.04 66.11 14.31
C ASN A 140 28.56 65.35 13.06
N SER A 141 29.16 64.20 12.75
CA SER A 141 28.74 63.38 11.62
C SER A 141 27.34 62.80 11.80
N GLY A 142 26.90 62.53 13.05
CA GLY A 142 25.64 61.82 13.32
C GLY A 142 25.60 60.36 12.86
N ILE A 143 26.74 59.79 12.42
CA ILE A 143 26.79 58.44 11.83
C ILE A 143 26.30 57.36 12.78
N SER A 144 26.59 57.50 14.08
CA SER A 144 26.19 56.52 15.11
C SER A 144 24.67 56.43 15.22
N ASP A 145 23.98 57.57 15.19
CA ASP A 145 22.52 57.63 15.25
C ASP A 145 21.87 57.15 13.95
N ARG A 146 22.48 57.46 12.79
CA ARG A 146 22.02 56.96 11.48
C ARG A 146 22.15 55.45 11.38
N ILE A 147 23.30 54.87 11.73
CA ILE A 147 23.49 53.42 11.76
C ILE A 147 22.52 52.76 12.75
N ALA A 148 22.28 53.37 13.92
CA ALA A 148 21.27 52.87 14.85
C ALA A 148 19.87 52.85 14.23
N SER A 149 19.49 53.92 13.51
CA SER A 149 18.23 53.99 12.77
C SER A 149 18.15 52.92 11.68
N TYR A 150 19.22 52.70 10.90
CA TYR A 150 19.26 51.66 9.88
C TYR A 150 19.09 50.26 10.49
N PHE A 151 19.76 49.95 11.60
CA PHE A 151 19.53 48.67 12.29
C PHE A 151 18.11 48.51 12.82
N GLN A 152 17.45 49.58 13.31
CA GLN A 152 16.03 49.50 13.68
C GLN A 152 15.13 49.27 12.46
N GLN A 153 15.45 49.88 11.31
CA GLN A 153 14.73 49.67 10.05
C GLN A 153 14.87 48.22 9.56
N PHE A 154 16.10 47.68 9.50
CA PHE A 154 16.33 46.27 9.14
C PHE A 154 15.67 45.31 10.14
N LYS A 155 15.75 45.58 11.45
CA LYS A 155 15.05 44.77 12.45
C LYS A 155 13.54 44.75 12.19
N LYS A 156 12.93 45.90 11.92
CA LYS A 156 11.50 46.00 11.59
C LYS A 156 11.17 45.23 10.31
N GLN A 157 11.98 45.40 9.26
CA GLN A 157 11.82 44.69 7.99
C GLN A 157 11.88 43.16 8.20
N PHE A 158 12.91 42.64 8.87
CA PHE A 158 13.04 41.20 9.08
C PHE A 158 11.91 40.63 9.96
N TYR A 159 11.37 41.40 10.91
CA TYR A 159 10.17 40.99 11.66
C TYR A 159 8.90 40.98 10.80
N GLU A 160 8.77 41.90 9.86
CA GLU A 160 7.67 41.91 8.88
C GLU A 160 7.79 40.70 7.93
N GLU A 161 8.99 40.43 7.40
CA GLU A 161 9.29 39.26 6.56
C GLU A 161 9.01 37.95 7.31
N LEU A 162 9.41 37.84 8.58
CA LEU A 162 9.10 36.70 9.44
C LEU A 162 7.60 36.48 9.60
N THR A 163 6.82 37.56 9.67
CA THR A 163 5.36 37.48 9.77
C THR A 163 4.71 37.10 8.45
N GLN A 164 5.18 37.65 7.32
CA GLN A 164 4.63 37.41 5.98
C GLN A 164 4.98 36.02 5.44
N SER A 165 6.22 35.57 5.67
CA SER A 165 6.72 34.25 5.26
C SER A 165 5.92 33.10 5.88
N LYS A 166 5.28 33.32 7.04
CA LYS A 166 4.39 32.33 7.66
C LYS A 166 3.24 31.88 6.76
N ALA A 167 2.79 32.71 5.82
CA ALA A 167 1.72 32.38 4.87
C ALA A 167 2.20 31.53 3.68
N ILE A 168 3.51 31.46 3.44
CA ILE A 168 4.10 30.77 2.29
C ILE A 168 4.73 29.46 2.80
N LEU A 169 3.98 28.37 2.68
CA LEU A 169 4.36 27.07 3.24
C LEU A 169 5.59 26.44 2.57
N GLU A 170 5.82 26.73 1.29
CA GLU A 170 6.90 26.13 0.49
C GLU A 170 8.20 26.93 0.48
N SER A 171 8.21 28.17 1.00
CA SER A 171 9.43 28.99 0.98
C SER A 171 10.47 28.43 1.95
N THR A 172 11.68 28.17 1.48
CA THR A 172 12.83 27.73 2.30
C THR A 172 13.79 28.86 2.66
N ASP A 173 13.57 30.06 2.12
CA ASP A 173 14.40 31.21 2.44
C ASP A 173 14.02 31.79 3.81
N ASP A 174 14.77 31.37 4.82
CA ASP A 174 14.69 31.87 6.20
C ASP A 174 15.86 32.83 6.53
N SER A 175 16.52 33.41 5.51
CA SER A 175 17.70 34.28 5.68
C SER A 175 17.47 35.45 6.64
N PHE A 176 16.25 36.00 6.68
CA PHE A 176 15.84 37.06 7.62
C PHE A 176 15.97 36.64 9.09
N LYS A 177 15.75 35.36 9.45
CA LYS A 177 15.95 34.87 10.84
C LYS A 177 17.42 34.95 11.23
N TRP A 178 18.29 34.51 10.33
CA TRP A 178 19.72 34.50 10.58
C TRP A 178 20.29 35.93 10.59
N ASN A 179 19.77 36.82 9.73
CA ASN A 179 20.12 38.24 9.75
C ASN A 179 19.73 38.93 11.08
N LEU A 180 18.59 38.56 11.68
CA LEU A 180 18.19 39.06 13.00
C LEU A 180 19.18 38.68 14.12
N LEU A 181 19.83 37.51 14.03
CA LEU A 181 20.88 37.12 14.98
C LEU A 181 22.15 37.97 14.85
N LEU A 182 22.45 38.45 13.63
CA LEU A 182 23.63 39.26 13.35
C LEU A 182 23.51 40.71 13.82
N ILE A 183 22.28 41.23 13.99
CA ILE A 183 22.07 42.59 14.50
C ILE A 183 22.68 42.71 15.92
N PRO A 184 23.54 43.72 16.19
CA PRO A 184 24.19 43.87 17.49
C PRO A 184 23.23 44.02 18.68
N ASP A 185 23.62 43.43 19.82
CA ASP A 185 22.83 43.40 21.06
C ASP A 185 22.32 44.77 21.56
N PRO A 186 23.09 45.87 21.45
CA PRO A 186 22.59 47.19 21.87
C PRO A 186 21.28 47.60 21.19
N TYR A 187 21.04 47.15 19.96
CA TYR A 187 19.83 47.49 19.20
C TYR A 187 18.58 46.69 19.62
N PHE A 188 18.74 45.75 20.56
CA PHE A 188 17.66 45.03 21.24
C PHE A 188 17.51 45.45 22.71
N GLY A 189 18.32 46.40 23.19
CA GLY A 189 18.37 46.75 24.61
C GLY A 189 19.30 45.84 25.44
N GLY A 190 20.19 45.09 24.78
CA GLY A 190 21.17 44.21 25.41
C GLY A 190 20.94 42.72 25.11
N SER A 191 21.94 41.91 25.45
CA SER A 191 22.02 40.49 25.08
C SER A 191 20.82 39.67 25.57
N LYS A 192 20.41 39.87 26.83
CA LYS A 192 19.26 39.17 27.44
C LYS A 192 17.94 39.46 26.70
N LEU A 193 17.70 40.73 26.37
CA LEU A 193 16.48 41.14 25.67
C LEU A 193 16.48 40.64 24.22
N LYS A 194 17.63 40.64 23.55
CA LYS A 194 17.79 40.03 22.22
C LYS A 194 17.40 38.55 22.25
N GLN A 195 18.01 37.78 23.15
CA GLN A 195 17.75 36.34 23.26
C GLN A 195 16.26 36.06 23.51
N GLN A 196 15.63 36.78 24.43
CA GLN A 196 14.21 36.62 24.75
C GLN A 196 13.29 36.98 23.56
N GLN A 197 13.55 38.11 22.88
CA GLN A 197 12.74 38.54 21.74
C GLN A 197 12.88 37.58 20.56
N LEU A 198 14.10 37.17 20.23
CA LEU A 198 14.36 36.27 19.10
C LEU A 198 13.81 34.87 19.37
N ALA A 199 14.02 34.31 20.56
CA ALA A 199 13.49 32.99 20.92
C ALA A 199 11.97 32.94 20.76
N SER A 200 11.25 33.91 21.34
CA SER A 200 9.78 33.95 21.24
C SER A 200 9.28 34.09 19.80
N ARG A 201 9.95 34.90 18.97
CA ARG A 201 9.55 35.12 17.57
C ARG A 201 9.87 33.91 16.69
N PHE A 202 11.05 33.33 16.86
CA PHE A 202 11.48 32.14 16.12
C PHE A 202 10.61 30.95 16.46
N GLU A 203 10.34 30.71 17.75
CA GLU A 203 9.43 29.66 18.19
C GLU A 203 8.03 29.83 17.58
N ALA A 204 7.45 31.02 17.64
CA ALA A 204 6.13 31.29 17.08
C ALA A 204 6.06 31.11 15.55
N TYR A 205 7.15 31.44 14.84
CA TYR A 205 7.27 31.25 13.41
C TYR A 205 7.38 29.75 13.06
N ASP A 206 8.37 29.06 13.63
CA ASP A 206 8.65 27.65 13.33
C ASP A 206 7.45 26.77 13.68
N LYS A 207 6.91 26.92 14.91
CA LYS A 207 5.72 26.16 15.33
C LYS A 207 4.54 26.45 14.43
N GLY A 208 4.36 27.71 14.02
CA GLY A 208 3.29 28.13 13.13
C GLY A 208 3.38 27.48 11.75
N LYS A 209 4.57 27.47 11.15
CA LYS A 209 4.82 26.88 9.83
C LYS A 209 4.64 25.36 9.83
N LEU A 210 5.26 24.67 10.80
CA LEU A 210 5.14 23.22 10.94
C LEU A 210 3.69 22.79 11.24
N SER A 211 2.98 23.53 12.10
CA SER A 211 1.57 23.26 12.38
C SER A 211 0.68 23.46 11.16
N ALA A 212 0.97 24.46 10.32
CA ALA A 212 0.21 24.70 9.11
C ALA A 212 0.42 23.62 8.04
N LEU A 213 1.68 23.17 7.85
CA LEU A 213 1.99 22.01 7.02
C LEU A 213 1.28 20.74 7.53
N ALA A 214 1.24 20.54 8.85
CA ALA A 214 0.54 19.43 9.45
C ALA A 214 -0.98 19.48 9.21
N ALA A 215 -1.59 20.66 9.38
CA ALA A 215 -3.00 20.88 9.12
C ALA A 215 -3.39 20.66 7.65
N ALA A 216 -2.46 20.93 6.73
CA ALA A 216 -2.61 20.64 5.31
C ALA A 216 -2.38 19.15 4.94
N GLY A 217 -1.99 18.30 5.90
CA GLY A 217 -1.67 16.89 5.67
C GLY A 217 -0.37 16.66 4.89
N GLN A 218 0.49 17.67 4.76
CA GLN A 218 1.73 17.59 3.98
C GLN A 218 2.89 17.09 4.85
N LEU A 219 2.85 15.82 5.26
CA LEU A 219 3.85 15.27 6.18
C LEU A 219 5.28 15.32 5.60
N GLU A 220 5.47 14.96 4.33
CA GLU A 220 6.79 15.02 3.71
C GLU A 220 7.38 16.44 3.74
N SER A 221 6.60 17.44 3.32
CA SER A 221 7.02 18.85 3.36
C SER A 221 7.31 19.33 4.79
N LEU A 222 6.53 18.86 5.77
CA LEU A 222 6.76 19.13 7.19
C LEU A 222 8.11 18.59 7.64
N LEU A 223 8.40 17.32 7.38
CA LEU A 223 9.64 16.67 7.80
C LEU A 223 10.87 17.28 7.12
N ASN A 224 10.76 17.61 5.82
CA ASN A 224 11.82 18.29 5.08
C ASN A 224 12.10 19.71 5.62
N ASN A 225 11.03 20.46 5.96
CA ASN A 225 11.17 21.78 6.60
C ASN A 225 11.79 21.65 8.00
N ALA A 226 11.33 20.70 8.81
CA ALA A 226 11.87 20.46 10.15
C ALA A 226 13.37 20.14 10.08
N GLN A 227 13.78 19.24 9.17
CA GLN A 227 15.18 18.90 8.97
C GLN A 227 16.02 20.10 8.55
N THR A 228 15.52 20.91 7.60
CA THR A 228 16.19 22.13 7.14
C THR A 228 16.34 23.14 8.29
N GLN A 229 15.30 23.32 9.10
CA GLN A 229 15.33 24.20 10.28
C GLN A 229 16.33 23.71 11.32
N MET A 230 16.31 22.42 11.67
CA MET A 230 17.25 21.80 12.62
C MET A 230 18.70 21.99 12.17
N ASN A 231 18.99 21.73 10.89
CA ASN A 231 20.32 21.93 10.32
C ASN A 231 20.74 23.41 10.36
N SER A 232 19.82 24.32 10.05
CA SER A 232 20.11 25.76 10.06
C SER A 232 20.35 26.27 11.47
N TYR A 233 19.60 25.80 12.47
CA TYR A 233 19.83 26.12 13.88
C TYR A 233 21.19 25.61 14.37
N LYS A 234 21.55 24.38 13.99
CA LYS A 234 22.87 23.79 14.29
C LYS A 234 24.01 24.61 13.67
N LEU A 235 23.85 25.03 12.40
CA LEU A 235 24.83 25.87 11.69
C LEU A 235 25.06 27.21 12.40
N HIS A 236 23.99 27.83 12.90
CA HIS A 236 24.04 29.12 13.59
C HIS A 236 24.28 29.00 15.11
N GLN A 237 24.57 27.79 15.61
CA GLN A 237 24.83 27.51 17.03
C GLN A 237 23.73 28.05 17.96
N TYR A 238 22.48 27.94 17.52
CA TYR A 238 21.32 28.45 18.27
C TYR A 238 20.38 27.29 18.60
N GLU A 239 20.11 27.09 19.89
CA GLU A 239 19.27 25.98 20.36
C GLU A 239 17.78 26.27 20.13
N ALA A 240 17.10 25.34 19.46
CA ALA A 240 15.68 25.44 19.12
C ALA A 240 14.94 24.11 19.37
N PRO A 241 14.81 23.68 20.63
CA PRO A 241 14.17 22.41 20.98
C PRO A 241 12.71 22.32 20.48
N TRP A 242 12.04 23.46 20.32
CA TRP A 242 10.66 23.53 19.84
C TRP A 242 10.44 22.97 18.43
N VAL A 243 11.47 22.98 17.57
CA VAL A 243 11.34 22.47 16.19
C VAL A 243 11.08 20.98 16.22
N LEU A 244 11.90 20.24 16.99
CA LEU A 244 11.72 18.80 17.15
C LEU A 244 10.44 18.48 17.90
N GLU A 245 10.16 19.14 19.03
CA GLU A 245 8.94 18.94 19.80
C GLU A 245 7.67 19.11 18.96
N GLN A 246 7.62 20.16 18.13
CA GLN A 246 6.48 20.40 17.26
C GLN A 246 6.41 19.39 16.10
N THR A 247 7.56 18.98 15.56
CA THR A 247 7.63 17.97 14.50
C THR A 247 7.12 16.62 14.99
N GLU A 248 7.58 16.15 16.16
CA GLU A 248 7.09 14.92 16.77
C GLU A 248 5.59 14.99 17.05
N LYS A 249 5.12 16.11 17.63
CA LYS A 249 3.70 16.33 17.91
C LYS A 249 2.84 16.26 16.65
N SER A 250 3.24 16.97 15.60
CA SER A 250 2.53 17.00 14.32
C SER A 250 2.57 15.66 13.60
N GLY A 251 3.73 14.99 13.58
CA GLY A 251 3.89 13.66 12.98
C GLY A 251 3.02 12.62 13.69
N GLN A 252 3.05 12.60 15.03
CA GLN A 252 2.16 11.72 15.81
C GLN A 252 0.69 11.99 15.51
N GLN A 253 0.27 13.27 15.45
CA GLN A 253 -1.12 13.63 15.19
C GLN A 253 -1.59 13.14 13.81
N ILE A 254 -0.78 13.28 12.76
CA ILE A 254 -1.10 12.79 11.42
C ILE A 254 -1.23 11.27 11.42
N LEU A 255 -0.22 10.56 11.94
CA LEU A 255 -0.24 9.10 11.99
C LEU A 255 -1.39 8.55 12.84
N SER A 256 -1.71 9.19 13.97
CA SER A 256 -2.88 8.82 14.78
C SER A 256 -4.17 9.00 13.99
N LYS A 257 -4.32 10.09 13.25
CA LYS A 257 -5.49 10.34 12.40
C LYS A 257 -5.63 9.27 11.30
N ASP A 258 -4.53 8.82 10.70
CA ASP A 258 -4.57 7.78 9.67
C ASP A 258 -5.06 6.44 10.25
N VAL A 259 -4.56 6.06 11.43
CA VAL A 259 -4.99 4.82 12.11
C VAL A 259 -6.45 4.92 12.58
N GLU A 260 -6.83 6.03 13.22
CA GLU A 260 -8.20 6.26 13.70
C GLU A 260 -9.21 6.34 12.55
N GLY A 261 -8.79 6.89 11.41
CA GLY A 261 -9.58 6.96 10.18
C GLY A 261 -9.57 5.68 9.34
N ASN A 262 -8.90 4.60 9.80
CA ASN A 262 -8.70 3.35 9.07
C ASN A 262 -8.07 3.54 7.67
N ASN A 263 -7.26 4.59 7.49
CA ASN A 263 -6.51 4.84 6.27
C ASN A 263 -5.11 4.21 6.38
N ILE A 264 -5.07 2.88 6.37
CA ILE A 264 -3.84 2.13 6.66
C ILE A 264 -2.76 2.36 5.60
N THR A 265 -3.14 2.55 4.33
CA THR A 265 -2.19 2.88 3.27
C THR A 265 -1.48 4.21 3.54
N ALA A 266 -2.22 5.27 3.89
CA ALA A 266 -1.61 6.55 4.27
C ALA A 266 -0.76 6.41 5.55
N PHE A 267 -1.22 5.65 6.55
CA PHE A 267 -0.42 5.38 7.76
C PHE A 267 0.93 4.74 7.41
N THR A 268 0.94 3.72 6.54
CA THR A 268 2.17 3.03 6.10
C THR A 268 3.12 3.98 5.38
N GLU A 269 2.62 4.78 4.43
CA GLU A 269 3.41 5.79 3.71
C GLU A 269 4.00 6.85 4.64
N HIS A 270 3.17 7.42 5.51
CA HIS A 270 3.59 8.43 6.48
C HIS A 270 4.58 7.87 7.50
N ALA A 271 4.41 6.62 7.95
CA ALA A 271 5.32 5.96 8.87
C ALA A 271 6.70 5.74 8.25
N LEU A 272 6.77 5.38 6.96
CA LEU A 272 8.03 5.26 6.23
C LEU A 272 8.74 6.62 6.08
N LEU A 273 8.00 7.67 5.73
CA LEU A 273 8.53 9.03 5.66
C LEU A 273 9.11 9.46 7.01
N TYR A 274 8.40 9.19 8.11
CA TYR A 274 8.86 9.52 9.44
C TYR A 274 10.10 8.72 9.86
N ARG A 275 10.15 7.41 9.56
CA ARG A 275 11.36 6.58 9.80
C ARG A 275 12.58 7.15 9.09
N LYS A 276 12.43 7.50 7.81
CA LYS A 276 13.51 8.14 7.02
C LYS A 276 13.97 9.47 7.62
N PHE A 277 13.04 10.30 8.09
CA PHE A 277 13.37 11.55 8.79
C PHE A 277 14.10 11.27 10.11
N ALA A 278 13.61 10.32 10.92
CA ALA A 278 14.20 9.98 12.20
C ALA A 278 15.63 9.47 12.04
N ASP A 279 15.89 8.63 11.04
CA ASP A 279 17.24 8.15 10.71
C ASP A 279 18.15 9.31 10.31
N ALA A 280 17.67 10.22 9.46
CA ALA A 280 18.45 11.36 8.99
C ALA A 280 18.70 12.43 10.08
N ALA A 281 17.84 12.48 11.10
CA ALA A 281 17.94 13.37 12.25
C ALA A 281 18.58 12.71 13.50
N ASP A 282 19.02 11.45 13.39
CA ASP A 282 19.61 10.65 14.49
C ASP A 282 18.67 10.50 15.71
N LEU A 283 17.39 10.24 15.45
CA LEU A 283 16.30 10.16 16.43
C LEU A 283 15.87 8.72 16.73
N SER A 284 16.82 7.89 17.16
CA SER A 284 16.57 6.45 17.42
C SER A 284 15.53 6.17 18.53
N SER A 285 15.29 7.13 19.43
CA SER A 285 14.37 7.01 20.58
C SER A 285 13.12 7.89 20.46
N SER A 286 12.76 8.28 19.23
CA SER A 286 11.58 9.14 18.99
C SER A 286 10.28 8.47 19.47
N LYS A 287 9.44 9.25 20.14
CA LYS A 287 8.11 8.79 20.60
C LYS A 287 7.20 8.38 19.44
N VAL A 288 7.39 9.02 18.29
CA VAL A 288 6.59 8.74 17.09
C VAL A 288 6.98 7.39 16.49
N ILE A 289 8.27 7.03 16.50
CA ILE A 289 8.72 5.69 16.06
C ILE A 289 8.09 4.61 16.95
N HIS A 290 8.13 4.80 18.27
CA HIS A 290 7.43 3.89 19.19
C HIS A 290 5.91 3.83 18.92
N PHE A 291 5.27 4.94 18.54
CA PHE A 291 3.87 4.93 18.15
C PHE A 291 3.63 4.12 16.87
N VAL A 292 4.49 4.28 15.85
CA VAL A 292 4.44 3.51 14.60
C VAL A 292 4.55 2.01 14.88
N ASP A 293 5.56 1.59 15.64
CA ASP A 293 5.80 0.16 15.91
C ASP A 293 4.66 -0.48 16.72
N ASN A 294 4.12 0.25 17.70
CA ASN A 294 2.96 -0.20 18.48
C ASN A 294 1.70 -0.30 17.61
N SER A 295 1.49 0.62 16.68
CA SER A 295 0.34 0.63 15.78
C SER A 295 0.44 -0.50 14.76
N LEU A 296 1.61 -0.69 14.15
CA LEU A 296 1.91 -1.84 13.28
C LEU A 296 1.62 -3.17 13.98
N SER A 297 2.15 -3.36 15.19
CA SER A 297 1.92 -4.56 15.99
C SER A 297 0.43 -4.82 16.28
N LYS A 298 -0.35 -3.76 16.53
CA LYS A 298 -1.81 -3.86 16.75
C LYS A 298 -2.55 -4.22 15.46
N LEU A 299 -2.19 -3.62 14.34
CA LEU A 299 -2.81 -3.87 13.04
C LEU A 299 -2.53 -5.31 12.56
N LEU A 300 -1.29 -5.80 12.68
CA LEU A 300 -0.93 -7.20 12.40
C LEU A 300 -1.73 -8.18 13.28
N LYS A 301 -1.86 -7.90 14.58
CA LYS A 301 -2.72 -8.70 15.48
C LYS A 301 -4.19 -8.65 15.08
N SER A 302 -4.65 -7.52 14.53
CA SER A 302 -6.02 -7.36 14.05
C SER A 302 -6.26 -8.19 12.79
N ALA A 303 -5.36 -8.16 11.81
CA ALA A 303 -5.39 -9.03 10.63
C ALA A 303 -5.42 -10.51 11.05
N GLY A 304 -4.58 -10.92 12.01
CA GLY A 304 -4.60 -12.28 12.52
C GLY A 304 -5.91 -12.67 13.24
N ARG A 305 -6.65 -11.71 13.82
CA ARG A 305 -8.00 -11.97 14.35
C ARG A 305 -9.03 -12.11 13.23
N MET A 306 -8.93 -11.31 12.17
CA MET A 306 -9.79 -11.40 10.98
C MET A 306 -9.66 -12.79 10.32
N VAL A 307 -8.44 -13.32 10.16
CA VAL A 307 -8.22 -14.70 9.68
C VAL A 307 -8.95 -15.73 10.54
N ARG A 308 -8.84 -15.63 11.88
CA ARG A 308 -9.55 -16.54 12.79
C ARG A 308 -11.07 -16.39 12.77
N ALA A 309 -11.56 -15.22 12.37
CA ALA A 309 -12.99 -14.93 12.22
C ALA A 309 -13.53 -15.31 10.82
N GLY A 310 -12.69 -15.84 9.92
CA GLY A 310 -13.07 -16.17 8.54
C GLY A 310 -13.12 -14.98 7.58
N GLN A 311 -12.68 -13.80 8.02
CA GLN A 311 -12.60 -12.58 7.20
C GLN A 311 -11.27 -12.54 6.43
N PHE A 312 -11.09 -13.50 5.52
CA PHE A 312 -9.80 -13.74 4.88
C PHE A 312 -9.41 -12.63 3.91
N THR A 313 -10.36 -12.13 3.11
CA THR A 313 -10.12 -11.04 2.15
C THR A 313 -9.61 -9.79 2.85
N GLU A 314 -10.31 -9.35 3.90
CA GLU A 314 -9.95 -8.17 4.67
C GLU A 314 -8.62 -8.35 5.40
N ALA A 315 -8.34 -9.55 5.92
CA ALA A 315 -7.08 -9.85 6.56
C ALA A 315 -5.89 -9.77 5.57
N ILE A 316 -6.02 -10.40 4.39
CA ILE A 316 -4.98 -10.39 3.35
C ILE A 316 -4.75 -8.96 2.84
N GLN A 317 -5.83 -8.19 2.63
CA GLN A 317 -5.71 -6.79 2.26
C GLN A 317 -4.96 -5.98 3.32
N LEU A 318 -5.28 -6.17 4.60
CA LEU A 318 -4.61 -5.48 5.69
C LEU A 318 -3.13 -5.87 5.80
N TYR A 319 -2.78 -7.15 5.65
CA TYR A 319 -1.38 -7.57 5.58
C TYR A 319 -0.64 -6.88 4.42
N GLY A 320 -1.22 -6.92 3.21
CA GLY A 320 -0.61 -6.27 2.04
C GLY A 320 -0.42 -4.76 2.20
N GLN A 321 -1.32 -4.06 2.90
CA GLN A 321 -1.16 -2.64 3.21
C GLN A 321 -0.04 -2.34 4.22
N LEU A 322 0.35 -3.32 5.04
CA LEU A 322 1.39 -3.20 6.07
C LEU A 322 2.76 -3.69 5.58
N ASP A 323 2.80 -4.47 4.50
CA ASP A 323 4.01 -5.05 3.92
C ASP A 323 5.19 -4.07 3.75
N PRO A 324 4.99 -2.80 3.31
CA PRO A 324 6.09 -1.86 3.19
C PRO A 324 6.79 -1.51 4.52
N LEU A 325 6.12 -1.69 5.67
CA LEU A 325 6.69 -1.46 7.00
C LEU A 325 7.34 -2.69 7.62
N GLN A 326 6.85 -3.88 7.26
CA GLN A 326 7.30 -5.19 7.72
C GLN A 326 6.81 -6.25 6.73
N ASP A 327 7.71 -7.12 6.25
CA ASP A 327 7.36 -8.25 5.38
C ASP A 327 6.23 -9.10 6.00
N THR A 328 5.12 -9.22 5.27
CA THR A 328 3.91 -9.98 5.67
C THR A 328 3.62 -11.18 4.77
N SER A 329 4.57 -11.56 3.91
CA SER A 329 4.39 -12.63 2.92
C SER A 329 4.03 -13.98 3.56
N ALA A 330 4.61 -14.29 4.72
CA ALA A 330 4.31 -15.50 5.48
C ALA A 330 2.87 -15.51 6.02
N GLU A 331 2.42 -14.37 6.55
CA GLU A 331 1.07 -14.20 7.09
C GLU A 331 0.01 -14.27 5.99
N ILE A 332 0.26 -13.66 4.82
CA ILE A 332 -0.62 -13.75 3.65
C ILE A 332 -0.73 -15.22 3.19
N THR A 333 0.40 -15.92 3.10
CA THR A 333 0.42 -17.34 2.71
C THR A 333 -0.37 -18.20 3.70
N ALA A 334 -0.20 -17.98 5.00
CA ALA A 334 -0.94 -18.69 6.03
C ALA A 334 -2.45 -18.37 6.02
N ALA A 335 -2.83 -17.13 5.71
CA ALA A 335 -4.23 -16.73 5.56
C ALA A 335 -4.88 -17.40 4.34
N LEU A 336 -4.20 -17.41 3.19
CA LEU A 336 -4.66 -18.11 1.98
C LEU A 336 -4.84 -19.61 2.22
N LEU A 337 -3.88 -20.25 2.89
CA LEU A 337 -3.98 -21.67 3.28
C LEU A 337 -5.22 -21.92 4.15
N SER A 338 -5.41 -21.08 5.17
CA SER A 338 -6.56 -21.18 6.09
C SER A 338 -7.88 -20.98 5.35
N TRP A 339 -7.92 -20.06 4.38
CA TRP A 339 -9.09 -19.82 3.54
C TRP A 339 -9.40 -21.03 2.66
N ASN A 340 -8.41 -21.64 2.01
CA ASN A 340 -8.60 -22.87 1.22
C ASN A 340 -9.12 -24.04 2.05
N ILE A 341 -8.72 -24.14 3.33
CA ILE A 341 -9.22 -25.17 4.25
C ILE A 341 -10.66 -24.89 4.71
N ALA A 342 -11.02 -23.62 4.85
CA ALA A 342 -12.36 -23.19 5.25
C ALA A 342 -13.35 -23.29 4.08
N GLU A 343 -12.92 -22.96 2.86
CA GLU A 343 -13.72 -22.94 1.64
C GLU A 343 -13.02 -23.76 0.53
N PRO A 344 -13.12 -25.10 0.59
CA PRO A 344 -12.37 -25.99 -0.30
C PRO A 344 -12.68 -25.82 -1.78
N VAL A 345 -13.89 -25.33 -2.11
CA VAL A 345 -14.33 -25.06 -3.49
C VAL A 345 -13.36 -24.15 -4.25
N ARG A 346 -12.64 -23.26 -3.54
CA ARG A 346 -11.63 -22.37 -4.13
C ARG A 346 -10.44 -23.10 -4.76
N LEU A 347 -10.23 -24.37 -4.42
CA LEU A 347 -9.21 -25.21 -5.04
C LEU A 347 -9.60 -25.66 -6.46
N LEU A 348 -10.89 -25.63 -6.79
CA LEU A 348 -11.36 -25.97 -8.13
C LEU A 348 -11.00 -24.84 -9.13
N PRO A 349 -10.78 -25.15 -10.42
CA PRO A 349 -10.46 -24.14 -11.43
C PRO A 349 -11.52 -23.02 -11.55
N GLY A 350 -11.19 -21.82 -11.09
CA GLY A 350 -12.14 -20.70 -11.06
C GLY A 350 -13.11 -20.73 -9.87
N GLY A 351 -12.81 -21.51 -8.82
CA GLY A 351 -13.66 -21.66 -7.63
C GLY A 351 -13.79 -20.40 -6.75
N GLU A 352 -13.18 -19.28 -7.15
CA GLU A 352 -13.42 -17.95 -6.57
C GLU A 352 -14.67 -17.27 -7.16
N GLU A 353 -15.14 -17.75 -8.32
CA GLU A 353 -16.38 -17.29 -8.94
C GLU A 353 -17.58 -17.89 -8.19
N ALA A 354 -18.40 -17.03 -7.62
CA ALA A 354 -19.62 -17.45 -6.93
C ALA A 354 -20.52 -18.27 -7.87
N GLU A 355 -21.11 -19.35 -7.34
CA GLU A 355 -22.07 -20.21 -8.04
C GLU A 355 -21.56 -20.93 -9.30
N ARG A 356 -20.25 -20.88 -9.59
CA ARG A 356 -19.64 -21.61 -10.71
C ARG A 356 -19.84 -23.13 -10.60
N TYR A 357 -19.84 -23.63 -9.36
CA TYR A 357 -19.94 -25.06 -9.07
C TYR A 357 -21.24 -25.41 -8.34
N SER A 358 -21.89 -26.48 -8.78
CA SER A 358 -23.01 -27.17 -8.16
C SER A 358 -22.56 -28.51 -7.54
N HIS A 359 -23.40 -29.08 -6.68
CA HIS A 359 -23.18 -30.38 -6.02
C HIS A 359 -21.79 -30.53 -5.36
N VAL A 360 -21.31 -29.49 -4.68
CA VAL A 360 -19.96 -29.48 -4.10
C VAL A 360 -19.88 -30.39 -2.88
N ILE A 361 -18.94 -31.33 -2.91
CA ILE A 361 -18.56 -32.17 -1.78
C ILE A 361 -17.11 -31.92 -1.39
N SER A 362 -16.80 -32.00 -0.11
CA SER A 362 -15.43 -31.86 0.37
C SER A 362 -15.14 -32.79 1.54
N GLY A 363 -13.86 -33.07 1.75
CA GLY A 363 -13.37 -33.82 2.89
C GLY A 363 -11.97 -33.36 3.31
N LYS A 364 -11.51 -33.85 4.47
CA LYS A 364 -10.27 -33.41 5.10
C LYS A 364 -9.44 -34.60 5.58
N LYS A 365 -8.11 -34.43 5.59
CA LYS A 365 -7.13 -35.35 6.19
C LYS A 365 -7.27 -36.81 5.74
N ARG A 366 -7.43 -37.04 4.44
CA ARG A 366 -7.43 -38.36 3.80
C ARG A 366 -6.76 -38.27 2.43
N TYR A 367 -6.39 -39.41 1.86
CA TYR A 367 -5.84 -39.50 0.51
C TYR A 367 -4.57 -38.63 0.30
N ASP A 368 -3.72 -38.54 1.33
CA ASP A 368 -2.54 -37.65 1.37
C ASP A 368 -2.87 -36.14 1.15
N ALA A 369 -4.13 -35.77 1.37
CA ALA A 369 -4.61 -34.40 1.25
C ALA A 369 -5.04 -33.83 2.60
N GLN A 370 -4.65 -32.57 2.85
CA GLN A 370 -5.18 -31.79 3.98
C GLN A 370 -6.67 -31.53 3.78
N VAL A 371 -7.04 -31.18 2.55
CA VAL A 371 -8.42 -30.97 2.12
C VAL A 371 -8.54 -31.36 0.65
N TYR A 372 -9.69 -31.93 0.30
CA TYR A 372 -10.04 -32.31 -1.06
C TYR A 372 -11.50 -31.96 -1.32
N VAL A 373 -11.82 -31.69 -2.58
CA VAL A 373 -13.11 -31.19 -3.02
C VAL A 373 -13.44 -31.78 -4.39
N ALA A 374 -14.72 -32.04 -4.62
CA ALA A 374 -15.24 -32.31 -5.96
C ALA A 374 -16.54 -31.53 -6.16
N GLY A 375 -16.87 -31.23 -7.40
CA GLY A 375 -18.11 -30.55 -7.76
C GLY A 375 -18.31 -30.56 -9.27
N THR A 376 -19.52 -30.24 -9.69
CA THR A 376 -19.87 -30.11 -11.11
C THR A 376 -20.01 -28.65 -11.50
N ASP A 377 -19.62 -28.28 -12.71
CA ASP A 377 -20.00 -26.96 -13.25
C ASP A 377 -21.44 -26.98 -13.80
N SER A 378 -21.90 -25.85 -14.35
CA SER A 378 -23.23 -25.73 -14.94
C SER A 378 -23.49 -26.63 -16.14
N THR A 379 -22.44 -27.20 -16.75
CA THR A 379 -22.56 -28.16 -17.87
C THR A 379 -22.60 -29.62 -17.39
N GLY A 380 -22.45 -29.85 -16.08
CA GLY A 380 -22.36 -31.19 -15.50
C GLY A 380 -20.99 -31.83 -15.56
N ARG A 381 -19.95 -31.07 -15.92
CA ARG A 381 -18.58 -31.58 -15.94
C ARG A 381 -18.07 -31.72 -14.51
N LEU A 382 -17.55 -32.90 -14.18
CA LEU A 382 -17.00 -33.19 -12.85
C LEU A 382 -15.58 -32.62 -12.71
N TYR A 383 -15.31 -31.95 -11.60
CA TYR A 383 -13.99 -31.48 -11.21
C TYR A 383 -13.63 -32.02 -9.85
N TYR A 384 -12.34 -32.24 -9.65
CA TYR A 384 -11.75 -32.61 -8.38
C TYR A 384 -10.52 -31.75 -8.13
N ALA A 385 -10.30 -31.36 -6.87
CA ALA A 385 -9.04 -30.80 -6.45
C ALA A 385 -8.67 -31.28 -5.05
N ALA A 386 -7.36 -31.39 -4.81
CA ALA A 386 -6.80 -31.75 -3.52
C ALA A 386 -5.60 -30.89 -3.20
N MET A 387 -5.55 -30.38 -1.98
CA MET A 387 -4.39 -29.72 -1.41
C MET A 387 -3.64 -30.71 -0.53
N LYS A 388 -2.42 -31.05 -0.93
CA LYS A 388 -1.54 -32.01 -0.27
C LYS A 388 -0.95 -31.46 1.03
N ASN A 389 -0.28 -32.34 1.78
CA ASN A 389 0.40 -31.99 3.03
C ASN A 389 1.54 -30.96 2.86
N ASP A 390 2.11 -30.82 1.66
CA ASP A 390 3.10 -29.79 1.30
C ASP A 390 2.48 -28.48 0.78
N ASN A 391 1.16 -28.33 0.89
CA ASN A 391 0.34 -27.23 0.35
C ASN A 391 0.28 -27.15 -1.19
N SER A 392 0.83 -28.12 -1.92
CA SER A 392 0.62 -28.19 -3.37
C SER A 392 -0.84 -28.56 -3.69
N VAL A 393 -1.39 -27.92 -4.71
CA VAL A 393 -2.76 -28.18 -5.19
C VAL A 393 -2.69 -28.97 -6.48
N VAL A 394 -3.41 -30.09 -6.52
CA VAL A 394 -3.63 -30.88 -7.74
C VAL A 394 -5.10 -30.75 -8.11
N SER A 395 -5.38 -30.46 -9.38
CA SER A 395 -6.72 -30.41 -9.92
C SER A 395 -6.87 -31.38 -11.09
N ILE A 396 -8.04 -32.01 -11.17
CA ILE A 396 -8.42 -32.97 -12.20
C ILE A 396 -9.73 -32.48 -12.79
N THR A 397 -9.79 -32.42 -14.11
CA THR A 397 -11.01 -32.14 -14.86
C THR A 397 -11.48 -33.43 -15.50
N GLY A 398 -12.68 -33.87 -15.15
CA GLY A 398 -13.33 -35.04 -15.72
C GLY A 398 -14.22 -34.69 -16.90
N ASP A 399 -15.07 -35.65 -17.27
CA ASP A 399 -16.10 -35.50 -18.28
C ASP A 399 -17.45 -35.06 -17.70
N ILE A 400 -18.40 -34.82 -18.60
CA ILE A 400 -19.79 -34.53 -18.25
C ILE A 400 -20.41 -35.81 -17.71
N ILE A 401 -21.01 -35.72 -16.52
CA ILE A 401 -21.71 -36.85 -15.91
C ILE A 401 -22.94 -37.18 -16.78
N PRO A 402 -23.09 -38.42 -17.26
CA PRO A 402 -24.28 -38.81 -18.03
C PRO A 402 -25.55 -38.62 -17.19
N GLY A 403 -26.59 -38.05 -17.80
CA GLY A 403 -27.83 -37.74 -17.08
C GLY A 403 -27.68 -36.61 -16.05
N TYR A 404 -26.69 -35.72 -16.17
CA TYR A 404 -26.48 -34.60 -15.24
C TYR A 404 -27.74 -33.79 -14.91
N GLU A 405 -28.63 -33.57 -15.88
CA GLU A 405 -29.90 -32.84 -15.67
C GLU A 405 -30.79 -33.46 -14.57
N SER A 406 -30.60 -34.75 -14.29
CA SER A 406 -31.30 -35.50 -13.24
C SER A 406 -30.40 -35.87 -12.05
N LEU A 407 -29.19 -35.31 -11.95
CA LEU A 407 -28.25 -35.55 -10.87
C LEU A 407 -28.84 -35.14 -9.51
N ARG A 408 -28.89 -36.11 -8.58
CA ARG A 408 -29.38 -35.90 -7.21
C ARG A 408 -28.26 -35.52 -6.27
N SER A 409 -27.15 -36.26 -6.30
CA SER A 409 -26.07 -36.09 -5.33
C SER A 409 -24.71 -36.47 -5.89
N LEU A 410 -23.68 -35.85 -5.32
CA LEU A 410 -22.31 -36.33 -5.35
C LEU A 410 -21.93 -36.75 -3.93
N THR A 411 -21.15 -37.82 -3.79
CA THR A 411 -20.58 -38.25 -2.50
C THR A 411 -19.18 -38.82 -2.69
N PHE A 412 -18.34 -38.75 -1.65
CA PHE A 412 -17.10 -39.52 -1.61
C PHE A 412 -17.42 -40.92 -1.06
N ASN A 413 -17.21 -41.97 -1.86
CA ASN A 413 -17.47 -43.34 -1.42
C ASN A 413 -16.22 -43.92 -0.75
N GLU A 414 -16.24 -43.99 0.59
CA GLU A 414 -15.10 -44.49 1.37
C GLU A 414 -14.82 -45.99 1.15
N ALA A 415 -15.86 -46.80 0.90
CA ALA A 415 -15.71 -48.23 0.73
C ALA A 415 -14.96 -48.56 -0.58
N LEU A 416 -15.35 -47.90 -1.68
CA LEU A 416 -14.65 -47.99 -2.96
C LEU A 416 -13.27 -47.32 -2.90
N SER A 417 -13.13 -46.23 -2.15
CA SER A 417 -11.82 -45.58 -1.98
C SER A 417 -10.83 -46.45 -1.19
N SER A 418 -11.31 -47.34 -0.33
CA SER A 418 -10.46 -48.20 0.50
C SER A 418 -9.81 -49.34 -0.28
N SER A 419 -10.42 -49.78 -1.40
CA SER A 419 -9.86 -50.87 -2.22
C SER A 419 -8.68 -50.41 -3.06
N SER A 420 -8.68 -49.16 -3.54
CA SER A 420 -7.59 -48.59 -4.36
C SER A 420 -6.67 -47.62 -3.61
N GLY A 421 -7.10 -47.10 -2.46
CA GLY A 421 -6.40 -46.04 -1.73
C GLY A 421 -6.55 -44.64 -2.35
N LEU A 422 -7.32 -44.52 -3.44
CA LEU A 422 -7.58 -43.27 -4.14
C LEU A 422 -9.00 -42.76 -3.85
N PRO A 423 -9.25 -41.44 -3.92
CA PRO A 423 -10.59 -40.90 -3.74
C PRO A 423 -11.52 -41.37 -4.86
N VAL A 424 -12.69 -41.90 -4.47
CA VAL A 424 -13.77 -42.25 -5.41
C VAL A 424 -14.96 -41.31 -5.19
N VAL A 425 -15.37 -40.60 -6.25
CA VAL A 425 -16.59 -39.81 -6.29
C VAL A 425 -17.72 -40.62 -6.90
N LEU A 426 -18.81 -40.76 -6.17
CA LEU A 426 -20.04 -41.38 -6.63
C LEU A 426 -21.05 -40.29 -6.99
N ALA A 427 -21.55 -40.34 -8.21
CA ALA A 427 -22.66 -39.54 -8.69
C ALA A 427 -23.92 -40.41 -8.78
N GLU A 428 -25.02 -39.92 -8.18
CA GLU A 428 -26.33 -40.57 -8.26
C GLU A 428 -27.32 -39.66 -8.98
N ALA A 429 -27.94 -40.16 -10.04
CA ALA A 429 -28.94 -39.44 -10.83
C ALA A 429 -30.28 -40.22 -10.89
N ASN A 430 -31.38 -39.53 -11.20
CA ASN A 430 -32.65 -40.21 -11.45
C ASN A 430 -32.55 -40.97 -12.78
N GLY A 431 -32.74 -42.28 -12.73
CA GLY A 431 -32.89 -43.14 -13.89
C GLY A 431 -34.36 -43.29 -14.32
N GLU A 432 -34.57 -43.98 -15.43
CA GLU A 432 -35.90 -44.35 -15.92
C GLU A 432 -36.46 -45.57 -15.15
N GLY A 433 -37.78 -45.78 -15.21
CA GLY A 433 -38.42 -46.95 -14.56
C GLY A 433 -38.37 -46.94 -13.02
N GLY A 434 -38.15 -45.78 -12.39
CA GLY A 434 -38.04 -45.67 -10.93
C GLY A 434 -36.67 -46.05 -10.36
N ARG A 435 -35.71 -46.44 -11.20
CA ARG A 435 -34.33 -46.79 -10.83
C ARG A 435 -33.46 -45.54 -10.65
N SER A 436 -32.32 -45.70 -10.00
CA SER A 436 -31.24 -44.71 -9.93
C SER A 436 -30.10 -45.08 -10.87
N ASP A 437 -29.43 -44.07 -11.41
CA ASP A 437 -28.18 -44.21 -12.16
C ASP A 437 -27.00 -43.89 -11.23
N PHE A 438 -26.06 -44.83 -11.10
CA PHE A 438 -24.87 -44.71 -10.28
C PHE A 438 -23.62 -44.67 -11.15
N TYR A 439 -22.83 -43.61 -11.01
CA TYR A 439 -21.54 -43.45 -11.68
C TYR A 439 -20.43 -43.30 -10.65
N ALA A 440 -19.46 -44.21 -10.64
CA ALA A 440 -18.31 -44.13 -9.74
C ALA A 440 -17.05 -43.74 -10.51
N TYR A 441 -16.39 -42.68 -10.03
CA TYR A 441 -15.21 -42.10 -10.64
C TYR A 441 -14.04 -42.13 -9.66
N GLU A 442 -12.99 -42.85 -10.01
CA GLU A 442 -11.74 -42.87 -9.26
C GLU A 442 -10.83 -41.72 -9.71
N MET A 443 -10.37 -40.94 -8.74
CA MET A 443 -9.50 -39.79 -8.96
C MET A 443 -8.04 -40.23 -8.97
N ARG A 444 -7.48 -40.40 -10.17
CA ARG A 444 -6.07 -40.79 -10.36
C ARG A 444 -5.19 -39.59 -10.68
N PRO A 445 -3.88 -39.65 -10.40
CA PRO A 445 -2.96 -38.54 -10.72
C PRO A 445 -2.90 -38.19 -12.21
N ASP A 446 -3.14 -39.16 -13.10
CA ASP A 446 -3.10 -39.04 -14.56
C ASP A 446 -4.47 -38.70 -15.17
N GLY A 447 -5.55 -38.70 -14.39
CA GLY A 447 -6.89 -38.36 -14.85
C GLY A 447 -7.98 -39.02 -14.02
N LEU A 448 -9.21 -38.93 -14.53
CA LEU A 448 -10.37 -39.55 -13.91
C LEU A 448 -10.66 -40.89 -14.60
N SER A 449 -10.82 -41.96 -13.82
CA SER A 449 -11.15 -43.30 -14.32
C SER A 449 -12.55 -43.69 -13.88
N ILE A 450 -13.39 -44.15 -14.81
CA ILE A 450 -14.71 -44.68 -14.48
C ILE A 450 -14.52 -46.08 -13.90
N LEU A 451 -14.99 -46.31 -12.68
CA LEU A 451 -15.03 -47.64 -12.07
C LEU A 451 -16.27 -48.41 -12.51
N PHE A 452 -17.42 -47.74 -12.60
CA PHE A 452 -18.65 -48.34 -13.10
C PHE A 452 -19.69 -47.31 -13.51
N THR A 453 -20.65 -47.79 -14.30
CA THR A 453 -21.93 -47.16 -14.57
C THR A 453 -22.99 -48.23 -14.38
N LEU A 454 -23.82 -48.08 -13.33
CA LEU A 454 -24.81 -49.08 -12.93
C LEU A 454 -26.18 -48.41 -12.86
N ARG A 455 -27.22 -49.14 -13.26
CA ARG A 455 -28.62 -48.68 -13.16
C ARG A 455 -29.43 -49.71 -12.38
N GLY A 456 -30.03 -49.26 -11.28
CA GLY A 456 -30.83 -50.10 -10.38
C GLY A 456 -31.32 -49.31 -9.17
N ASP A 457 -31.91 -49.98 -8.20
CA ASP A 457 -32.49 -49.29 -7.03
C ASP A 457 -31.41 -48.91 -6.00
N SER A 458 -30.42 -49.78 -5.83
CA SER A 458 -29.31 -49.61 -4.88
C SER A 458 -28.20 -50.60 -5.20
N TYR A 459 -26.98 -50.33 -4.74
CA TYR A 459 -25.88 -51.28 -4.82
C TYR A 459 -25.21 -51.48 -3.45
N GLU A 460 -24.58 -52.64 -3.28
CA GLU A 460 -23.84 -53.01 -2.09
C GLU A 460 -22.47 -53.57 -2.48
N LEU A 461 -21.40 -52.98 -1.94
CA LEU A 461 -20.03 -53.50 -2.08
C LEU A 461 -19.82 -54.65 -1.10
N GLN A 462 -19.51 -55.82 -1.63
CA GLN A 462 -19.30 -57.04 -0.86
C GLN A 462 -17.86 -57.12 -0.30
N PRO A 463 -17.62 -57.92 0.75
CA PRO A 463 -16.29 -58.08 1.36
C PRO A 463 -15.22 -58.61 0.40
N ASP A 464 -15.61 -59.35 -0.63
CA ASP A 464 -14.72 -59.86 -1.68
C ASP A 464 -14.41 -58.82 -2.78
N GLY A 465 -14.94 -57.61 -2.64
CA GLY A 465 -14.77 -56.50 -3.56
C GLY A 465 -15.75 -56.48 -4.73
N SER A 466 -16.66 -57.46 -4.85
CA SER A 466 -17.73 -57.47 -5.85
C SER A 466 -18.87 -56.51 -5.48
N ILE A 467 -19.70 -56.13 -6.45
CA ILE A 467 -20.87 -55.28 -6.24
C ILE A 467 -22.14 -56.06 -6.54
N ILE A 468 -23.09 -56.08 -5.60
CA ILE A 468 -24.46 -56.56 -5.85
C ILE A 468 -25.34 -55.34 -6.15
N LEU A 469 -26.01 -55.35 -7.30
CA LEU A 469 -26.95 -54.32 -7.72
C LEU A 469 -28.38 -54.86 -7.62
N ASN A 470 -29.23 -54.17 -6.86
CA ASN A 470 -30.64 -54.51 -6.72
C ASN A 470 -31.48 -53.91 -7.85
N ASN A 471 -32.45 -54.67 -8.38
CA ASN A 471 -33.28 -54.28 -9.53
C ASN A 471 -32.42 -53.79 -10.72
N ALA A 472 -31.39 -54.57 -11.04
CA ALA A 472 -30.41 -54.24 -12.05
C ALA A 472 -31.05 -54.16 -13.45
N ASP A 473 -30.78 -53.07 -14.16
CA ASP A 473 -31.06 -52.97 -15.58
C ASP A 473 -29.90 -53.58 -16.38
N ILE A 474 -30.09 -54.82 -16.85
CA ILE A 474 -29.12 -55.52 -17.70
C ILE A 474 -29.50 -55.48 -19.19
N GLY A 475 -30.48 -54.66 -19.57
CA GLY A 475 -30.92 -54.49 -20.96
C GLY A 475 -31.81 -55.63 -21.49
N ASP A 476 -32.26 -56.54 -20.63
CA ASP A 476 -33.16 -57.65 -20.97
C ASP A 476 -34.65 -57.34 -20.76
N GLY A 477 -34.95 -56.15 -20.20
CA GLY A 477 -36.31 -55.68 -19.96
C GLY A 477 -37.00 -56.28 -18.74
N VAL A 478 -36.28 -57.01 -17.88
CA VAL A 478 -36.84 -57.62 -16.68
C VAL A 478 -36.63 -56.73 -15.44
N GLU A 479 -37.66 -56.62 -14.60
CA GLU A 479 -37.62 -55.88 -13.34
C GLU A 479 -37.36 -56.81 -12.14
N GLY A 480 -36.74 -56.26 -11.08
CA GLY A 480 -36.57 -56.94 -9.80
C GLY A 480 -35.36 -57.87 -9.66
N GLN A 481 -34.60 -58.12 -10.73
CA GLN A 481 -33.42 -59.00 -10.67
C GLN A 481 -32.25 -58.36 -9.92
N LYS A 482 -31.49 -59.19 -9.18
CA LYS A 482 -30.21 -58.79 -8.58
C LYS A 482 -29.07 -59.23 -9.50
N ALA A 483 -28.10 -58.36 -9.74
CA ALA A 483 -26.93 -58.67 -10.55
C ALA A 483 -25.63 -58.49 -9.76
N LEU A 484 -24.68 -59.39 -9.99
CA LEU A 484 -23.33 -59.34 -9.43
C LEU A 484 -22.38 -58.75 -10.47
N TYR A 485 -21.56 -57.81 -10.03
CA TYR A 485 -20.51 -57.17 -10.81
C TYR A 485 -19.15 -57.44 -10.17
N ARG A 486 -18.16 -57.81 -10.99
CA ARG A 486 -16.78 -58.08 -10.55
C ARG A 486 -15.81 -57.16 -11.30
N ILE A 487 -14.69 -56.85 -10.66
CA ILE A 487 -13.67 -56.00 -11.26
C ILE A 487 -12.88 -56.80 -12.32
N VAL A 488 -12.83 -56.28 -13.54
CA VAL A 488 -12.07 -56.81 -14.68
C VAL A 488 -11.35 -55.63 -15.32
N ASP A 489 -10.01 -55.71 -15.40
CA ASP A 489 -9.14 -54.65 -15.91
C ASP A 489 -9.39 -53.26 -15.26
N GLY A 490 -9.74 -53.26 -13.96
CA GLY A 490 -9.93 -52.03 -13.18
C GLY A 490 -11.31 -51.37 -13.31
N VAL A 491 -12.27 -52.03 -13.98
CA VAL A 491 -13.66 -51.59 -14.12
C VAL A 491 -14.58 -52.71 -13.65
N TYR A 492 -15.68 -52.38 -12.99
CA TYR A 492 -16.70 -53.37 -12.66
C TYR A 492 -17.51 -53.74 -13.90
N GLN A 493 -17.57 -55.03 -14.19
CA GLN A 493 -18.33 -55.60 -15.30
C GLN A 493 -19.34 -56.59 -14.76
N PHE A 494 -20.46 -56.73 -15.46
CA PHE A 494 -21.49 -57.72 -15.14
C PHE A 494 -20.87 -59.11 -15.13
N ALA A 495 -21.13 -59.89 -14.08
CA ALA A 495 -20.64 -61.24 -13.92
C ALA A 495 -21.76 -62.27 -14.03
N GLU A 496 -22.82 -62.12 -13.22
CA GLU A 496 -23.94 -63.07 -13.19
C GLU A 496 -25.19 -62.45 -12.53
N ILE A 497 -26.36 -63.06 -12.75
CA ILE A 497 -27.57 -62.79 -11.99
C ILE A 497 -27.48 -63.53 -10.65
N VAL A 498 -27.71 -62.83 -9.55
CA VAL A 498 -27.75 -63.44 -8.22
C VAL A 498 -29.10 -64.13 -8.05
N GLN A 499 -29.09 -65.46 -8.14
CA GLN A 499 -30.29 -66.27 -7.93
C GLN A 499 -30.63 -66.35 -6.44
N GLU A 500 -31.85 -65.94 -6.07
CA GLU A 500 -32.29 -65.94 -4.67
C GLU A 500 -32.66 -67.34 -4.17
N TYR A 501 -33.03 -68.24 -5.09
CA TYR A 501 -33.47 -69.60 -4.79
C TYR A 501 -32.74 -70.61 -5.67
N PRO A 502 -32.55 -71.85 -5.20
CA PRO A 502 -31.85 -72.87 -5.98
C PRO A 502 -32.62 -73.21 -7.27
N LEU A 503 -31.92 -73.22 -8.40
CA LEU A 503 -32.42 -73.82 -9.64
C LEU A 503 -32.43 -75.34 -9.49
N ILE A 504 -33.59 -75.96 -9.66
CA ILE A 504 -33.75 -77.41 -9.65
C ILE A 504 -34.29 -77.89 -11.01
N SER A 505 -34.11 -79.17 -11.32
CA SER A 505 -34.78 -79.79 -12.46
C SER A 505 -36.27 -79.99 -12.16
N ALA A 506 -37.12 -79.88 -13.17
CA ALA A 506 -38.55 -80.13 -13.02
C ALA A 506 -38.87 -81.58 -12.56
N VAL A 507 -37.96 -82.54 -12.78
CA VAL A 507 -38.12 -83.91 -12.27
C VAL A 507 -37.92 -84.02 -10.76
N ASP A 508 -37.17 -83.09 -10.16
CA ASP A 508 -36.86 -83.10 -8.73
C ASP A 508 -37.88 -82.31 -7.90
N LEU A 509 -38.91 -81.73 -8.52
CA LEU A 509 -39.84 -80.81 -7.88
C LEU A 509 -40.44 -81.36 -6.56
N GLU A 510 -40.90 -82.61 -6.55
CA GLU A 510 -41.47 -83.22 -5.34
C GLU A 510 -40.44 -83.64 -4.29
N LEU A 511 -39.14 -83.57 -4.59
CA LEU A 511 -38.07 -83.70 -3.60
C LEU A 511 -37.89 -82.41 -2.78
N HIS A 512 -38.48 -81.30 -3.22
CA HIS A 512 -38.39 -79.97 -2.62
C HIS A 512 -39.76 -79.41 -2.15
N PRO A 513 -40.55 -80.14 -1.33
CA PRO A 513 -41.86 -79.68 -0.90
C PRO A 513 -41.76 -78.47 0.06
N TYR A 514 -42.55 -77.44 -0.20
CA TYR A 514 -42.58 -76.16 0.54
C TYR A 514 -41.26 -75.36 0.52
N GLU A 515 -40.28 -75.77 -0.29
CA GLU A 515 -39.07 -74.99 -0.52
C GLU A 515 -39.30 -74.01 -1.67
N ASN A 516 -38.80 -72.78 -1.53
CA ASN A 516 -38.74 -71.86 -2.65
C ASN A 516 -37.62 -72.32 -3.58
N VAL A 517 -37.97 -72.66 -4.81
CA VAL A 517 -37.05 -73.12 -5.85
C VAL A 517 -37.34 -72.39 -7.15
N SER A 518 -36.35 -72.35 -8.03
CA SER A 518 -36.49 -71.83 -9.39
C SER A 518 -36.50 -72.99 -10.39
N LEU A 519 -37.29 -72.88 -11.45
CA LEU A 519 -37.34 -73.83 -12.57
C LEU A 519 -37.17 -73.07 -13.89
N SER A 520 -36.37 -73.64 -14.81
CA SER A 520 -36.30 -73.19 -16.20
C SER A 520 -37.39 -73.89 -17.01
N VAL A 521 -38.36 -73.13 -17.52
CA VAL A 521 -39.60 -73.69 -18.06
C VAL A 521 -40.07 -72.99 -19.33
N GLU A 522 -40.91 -73.65 -20.11
CA GLU A 522 -41.68 -73.01 -21.18
C GLU A 522 -43.16 -72.97 -20.77
N ILE A 523 -43.74 -71.77 -20.64
CA ILE A 523 -45.13 -71.61 -20.19
C ILE A 523 -46.09 -71.71 -21.39
N TYR A 524 -47.07 -72.60 -21.25
CA TYR A 524 -48.15 -72.85 -22.18
C TYR A 524 -49.52 -72.56 -21.55
N LEU A 525 -50.54 -72.42 -22.39
CA LEU A 525 -51.95 -72.31 -21.99
C LEU A 525 -52.72 -73.54 -22.46
N ASP A 526 -53.54 -74.12 -21.60
CA ASP A 526 -54.48 -75.18 -21.99
C ASP A 526 -55.72 -74.62 -22.70
N ILE A 527 -56.61 -75.51 -23.15
CA ILE A 527 -57.88 -75.13 -23.82
C ILE A 527 -58.85 -74.32 -22.94
N ASN A 528 -58.64 -74.33 -21.61
CA ASN A 528 -59.44 -73.62 -20.63
C ASN A 528 -58.76 -72.31 -20.16
N GLY A 529 -57.57 -72.00 -20.68
CA GLY A 529 -56.78 -70.83 -20.31
C GLY A 529 -55.93 -71.02 -19.04
N ASN A 530 -55.79 -72.24 -18.52
CA ASN A 530 -54.90 -72.52 -17.39
C ASN A 530 -53.44 -72.57 -17.85
N THR A 531 -52.55 -72.02 -17.04
CA THR A 531 -51.11 -72.03 -17.28
C THR A 531 -50.48 -73.35 -16.83
N PHE A 532 -49.73 -73.98 -17.73
CA PHE A 532 -48.93 -75.16 -17.41
C PHE A 532 -47.59 -75.08 -18.11
N THR A 533 -46.65 -75.93 -17.72
CA THR A 533 -45.37 -76.06 -18.41
C THR A 533 -45.02 -77.51 -18.67
N TYR A 534 -44.19 -77.72 -19.70
CA TYR A 534 -43.47 -78.95 -19.95
C TYR A 534 -41.97 -78.68 -19.85
N ALA A 535 -41.31 -79.22 -18.81
CA ALA A 535 -39.89 -79.06 -18.57
C ALA A 535 -39.28 -80.39 -18.10
N ASP A 536 -38.07 -80.71 -18.56
CA ASP A 536 -37.37 -81.97 -18.26
C ASP A 536 -38.21 -83.25 -18.41
N GLY A 537 -39.11 -83.27 -19.40
CA GLY A 537 -39.97 -84.42 -19.66
C GLY A 537 -41.24 -84.50 -18.81
N ARG A 538 -41.54 -83.46 -18.02
CA ARG A 538 -42.63 -83.45 -17.02
C ARG A 538 -43.58 -82.28 -17.23
N TYR A 539 -44.88 -82.55 -17.14
CA TYR A 539 -45.91 -81.51 -17.07
C TYR A 539 -46.10 -81.03 -15.62
N ILE A 540 -46.22 -79.70 -15.43
CA ILE A 540 -46.44 -79.05 -14.14
C ILE A 540 -47.54 -77.99 -14.31
N SER A 541 -48.55 -77.98 -13.43
CA SER A 541 -49.55 -76.90 -13.39
C SER A 541 -48.95 -75.69 -12.69
N LEU A 542 -49.02 -74.52 -13.32
CA LEU A 542 -48.48 -73.28 -12.76
C LEU A 542 -49.64 -72.42 -12.25
N LEU A 543 -49.66 -72.14 -10.95
CA LEU A 543 -50.71 -71.34 -10.30
C LEU A 543 -50.11 -70.05 -9.73
N GLY A 544 -50.59 -68.90 -10.18
CA GLY A 544 -50.09 -67.59 -9.74
C GLY A 544 -50.53 -66.48 -10.69
N ASP A 545 -50.00 -65.27 -10.49
CA ASP A 545 -50.18 -64.16 -11.43
C ASP A 545 -49.22 -64.33 -12.61
N ILE A 546 -49.65 -65.08 -13.62
CA ILE A 546 -48.85 -65.45 -14.79
C ILE A 546 -49.52 -64.85 -16.03
N ASN A 547 -48.86 -63.87 -16.64
CA ASN A 547 -49.38 -63.10 -17.76
C ASN A 547 -48.55 -63.25 -19.05
N VAL A 548 -47.63 -64.21 -19.09
CA VAL A 548 -46.72 -64.48 -20.22
C VAL A 548 -46.75 -65.94 -20.65
N THR A 549 -46.44 -66.20 -21.92
CA THR A 549 -46.18 -67.54 -22.48
C THR A 549 -44.79 -67.58 -23.10
N GLY A 550 -44.22 -68.77 -23.22
CA GLY A 550 -42.86 -69.00 -23.74
C GLY A 550 -41.82 -69.29 -22.65
N ASN A 551 -40.56 -69.34 -23.07
CA ASN A 551 -39.42 -69.69 -22.22
C ASN A 551 -39.19 -68.64 -21.14
N THR A 552 -39.18 -69.06 -19.87
CA THR A 552 -38.95 -68.20 -18.72
C THR A 552 -38.41 -68.99 -17.53
N MET A 553 -37.93 -68.30 -16.50
CA MET A 553 -37.63 -68.89 -15.21
C MET A 553 -38.80 -68.63 -14.26
N VAL A 554 -39.40 -69.68 -13.71
CA VAL A 554 -40.45 -69.55 -12.68
C VAL A 554 -39.84 -69.79 -11.31
N THR A 555 -40.17 -68.95 -10.34
CA THR A 555 -39.79 -69.15 -8.94
C THR A 555 -41.04 -69.32 -8.11
N GLY A 556 -41.04 -70.31 -7.23
CA GLY A 556 -42.26 -70.70 -6.53
C GLY A 556 -42.05 -71.86 -5.58
N GLN A 557 -43.17 -72.44 -5.14
CA GLN A 557 -43.17 -73.61 -4.26
C GLN A 557 -44.08 -74.70 -4.77
N PHE A 558 -43.61 -75.94 -4.67
CA PHE A 558 -44.49 -77.10 -4.72
C PHE A 558 -45.09 -77.35 -3.33
N GLN A 559 -46.41 -77.23 -3.19
CA GLN A 559 -47.10 -77.35 -1.89
C GLN A 559 -47.76 -78.72 -1.68
N ASN A 560 -47.23 -79.79 -2.30
CA ASN A 560 -47.80 -81.14 -2.29
C ASN A 560 -49.21 -81.26 -2.92
N GLY A 561 -49.57 -80.34 -3.82
CA GLY A 561 -50.83 -80.36 -4.56
C GLY A 561 -50.67 -80.99 -5.94
N TYR A 562 -51.72 -81.65 -6.43
CA TYR A 562 -51.81 -82.17 -7.80
C TYR A 562 -53.12 -81.72 -8.43
N GLU A 563 -53.08 -81.41 -9.72
CA GLU A 563 -54.24 -81.06 -10.52
C GLU A 563 -54.20 -81.76 -11.87
N THR A 564 -55.37 -81.83 -12.51
CA THR A 564 -55.49 -82.42 -13.83
C THR A 564 -55.43 -81.33 -14.90
N VAL A 565 -54.46 -81.42 -15.80
CA VAL A 565 -54.29 -80.50 -16.94
C VAL A 565 -54.54 -81.23 -18.27
N MET A 566 -55.14 -80.52 -19.24
CA MET A 566 -55.35 -81.06 -20.58
C MET A 566 -54.16 -80.71 -21.47
N THR A 567 -53.44 -81.73 -21.93
CA THR A 567 -52.22 -81.58 -22.75
C THR A 567 -52.45 -82.10 -24.18
N ASP A 568 -51.46 -81.92 -25.05
CA ASP A 568 -51.43 -82.47 -26.41
C ASP A 568 -51.45 -84.02 -26.46
N VAL A 569 -51.08 -84.68 -25.36
CA VAL A 569 -51.12 -86.13 -25.18
C VAL A 569 -52.31 -86.62 -24.34
N GLY A 570 -53.25 -85.73 -24.00
CA GLY A 570 -54.46 -86.03 -23.23
C GLY A 570 -54.45 -85.50 -21.79
N GLU A 571 -55.38 -86.00 -20.98
CA GLU A 571 -55.58 -85.58 -19.59
C GLU A 571 -54.46 -86.15 -18.68
N GLN A 572 -53.70 -85.27 -18.00
CA GLN A 572 -52.55 -85.64 -17.16
C GLN A 572 -52.75 -85.12 -15.72
N ASN A 573 -52.47 -85.97 -14.72
CA ASN A 573 -52.43 -85.55 -13.32
C ASN A 573 -51.02 -85.08 -12.97
N VAL A 574 -50.85 -83.80 -12.66
CA VAL A 574 -49.55 -83.12 -12.59
C VAL A 574 -49.37 -82.40 -11.26
N PRO A 575 -48.14 -82.23 -10.76
CA PRO A 575 -47.88 -81.40 -9.58
C PRO A 575 -48.26 -79.94 -9.83
N VAL A 576 -48.75 -79.26 -8.79
CA VAL A 576 -49.08 -77.82 -8.80
C VAL A 576 -47.93 -77.02 -8.20
N PHE A 577 -47.38 -76.11 -8.99
CA PHE A 577 -46.34 -75.18 -8.58
C PHE A 577 -46.92 -73.77 -8.41
N ILE A 578 -46.86 -73.26 -7.18
CA ILE A 578 -47.34 -71.92 -6.84
C ILE A 578 -46.26 -70.92 -7.23
N VAL A 579 -46.48 -70.18 -8.31
CA VAL A 579 -45.53 -69.20 -8.84
C VAL A 579 -45.60 -67.92 -8.02
N ASN A 580 -44.47 -67.55 -7.45
CA ASN A 580 -44.28 -66.30 -6.71
C ASN A 580 -43.73 -65.19 -7.61
N SER A 581 -42.87 -65.54 -8.57
CA SER A 581 -42.30 -64.57 -9.52
C SER A 581 -41.83 -65.25 -10.82
N LEU A 582 -41.75 -64.43 -11.87
CA LEU A 582 -41.22 -64.79 -13.19
C LEU A 582 -39.87 -64.06 -13.40
N GLY A 583 -38.91 -64.72 -14.05
CA GLY A 583 -37.57 -64.16 -14.32
C GLY A 583 -37.04 -64.52 -15.70
N SER A 584 -35.97 -63.84 -16.13
CA SER A 584 -35.31 -64.07 -17.42
C SER A 584 -34.52 -65.39 -17.47
N LEU A 585 -34.50 -66.04 -18.64
CA LEU A 585 -33.57 -67.14 -18.97
C LEU A 585 -32.30 -66.58 -19.60
N SER A 586 -31.49 -65.89 -18.81
CA SER A 586 -30.15 -65.45 -19.21
C SER A 586 -29.10 -66.22 -18.41
N LEU A 587 -29.14 -67.55 -18.54
CA LEU A 587 -27.97 -68.40 -18.27
C LEU A 587 -27.15 -68.45 -19.56
N GLN A 588 -26.14 -67.59 -19.67
CA GLN A 588 -24.97 -67.98 -20.46
C GLN A 588 -24.30 -69.10 -19.68
N GLU A 589 -24.50 -70.35 -20.13
CA GLU A 589 -23.55 -71.41 -19.80
C GLU A 589 -22.14 -70.99 -20.30
N PRO A 590 -21.08 -71.37 -19.57
CA PRO A 590 -19.71 -70.89 -19.79
C PRO A 590 -19.10 -71.18 -21.16
#